data_AF-A0A4Q6AKC5-F1
#
_entry.id   AF-A0A4Q6AKC5-F1
#
_cell.length_a   1.000
_cell.length_b   1.000
_cell.length_c   1.000
_cell.angle_alpha   90.00
_cell.angle_beta   90.00
_cell.angle_gamma   90.00
#
_symmetry.space_group_name_H-M   'P 1'
#
loop_
_entity.id
_entity.type
_entity.pdbx_description
1 polymer ?
#
loop_
_entity_poly.entity_id
_entity_poly.type
_entity_poly.pdbx_seq_one_letter_code
_entity_poly.pdbx_strand_id
1 'polypeptide(L)'
;MDEKKFDVDGAYNIRYEILKKRIDKARVKLTNQRLTQPGKLAIVYSHDKEATEYLNYLSYLQSIDYIGPEIERLELSDLQGITGLRALRASLVYHPDFAGVSHSRALQLSVG
;
A
#
# COMPACT_ATOMS: atom_id res chain seq x y z
N MET A 1 -21.36 -11.74 36.77
CA MET A 1 -21.21 -12.21 35.38
C MET A 1 -20.67 -11.01 34.63
N ASP A 2 -19.34 -10.94 34.54
CA ASP A 2 -18.59 -9.76 34.12
C ASP A 2 -18.87 -9.39 32.66
N GLU A 3 -19.54 -8.27 32.47
CA GLU A 3 -19.32 -7.42 31.31
C GLU A 3 -17.87 -6.91 31.36
N LYS A 4 -16.97 -7.63 30.68
CA LYS A 4 -15.61 -7.14 30.44
C LYS A 4 -15.67 -5.94 29.51
N LYS A 5 -15.72 -4.76 30.14
CA LYS A 5 -15.44 -3.44 29.56
C LYS A 5 -14.16 -3.48 28.72
N PHE A 6 -14.32 -3.05 27.48
CA PHE A 6 -13.50 -2.01 26.85
C PHE A 6 -12.09 -1.80 27.44
N ASP A 7 -11.12 -2.43 26.81
CA ASP A 7 -9.74 -1.97 26.67
C ASP A 7 -9.28 -2.68 25.39
N VAL A 8 -9.15 -2.03 24.24
CA VAL A 8 -7.94 -1.28 23.86
C VAL A 8 -8.23 -0.54 22.52
N ASP A 9 -7.77 0.73 22.40
CA ASP A 9 -7.55 1.58 21.18
C ASP A 9 -8.64 2.48 20.55
N GLY A 10 -9.55 3.07 21.33
CA GLY A 10 -10.62 3.95 20.80
C GLY A 10 -10.21 5.25 20.07
N ALA A 11 -9.04 5.85 20.34
CA ALA A 11 -8.66 7.17 19.78
C ALA A 11 -7.56 7.13 18.71
N TYR A 12 -6.66 6.14 18.77
CA TYR A 12 -5.57 6.01 17.79
C TYR A 12 -6.08 5.41 16.47
N ASN A 13 -7.06 4.52 16.57
CA ASN A 13 -7.69 3.88 15.41
C ASN A 13 -8.45 4.89 14.55
N ILE A 14 -9.14 5.87 15.14
CA ILE A 14 -9.95 6.85 14.39
C ILE A 14 -9.07 7.71 13.46
N ARG A 15 -7.94 8.26 13.96
CA ARG A 15 -7.05 9.08 13.13
C ARG A 15 -6.46 8.30 11.96
N TYR A 16 -6.07 7.05 12.21
CA TYR A 16 -5.52 6.17 11.18
C TYR A 16 -6.57 5.77 10.14
N GLU A 17 -7.79 5.43 10.57
CA GLU A 17 -8.90 5.11 9.68
C GLU A 17 -9.35 6.32 8.83
N ILE A 18 -9.31 7.53 9.40
CA ILE A 18 -9.53 8.77 8.64
C ILE A 18 -8.41 8.96 7.60
N LEU A 19 -7.15 8.73 7.99
CA LEU A 19 -6.02 8.85 7.07
C LEU A 19 -6.11 7.86 5.90
N LYS A 20 -6.41 6.57 6.16
CA LYS A 20 -6.66 5.58 5.13
C LYS A 20 -7.76 6.02 4.16
N LYS A 21 -8.89 6.50 4.68
CA LYS A 21 -10.00 7.00 3.85
C LYS A 21 -9.59 8.22 3.00
N ARG A 22 -8.69 9.06 3.50
CA ARG A 22 -8.16 10.19 2.74
C ARG A 22 -7.18 9.73 1.65
N ILE A 23 -6.30 8.79 1.96
CA ILE A 23 -5.36 8.20 0.99
C ILE A 23 -6.12 7.45 -0.11
N ASP A 24 -7.16 6.70 0.22
CA ASP A 24 -8.00 6.04 -0.78
C ASP A 24 -8.60 7.05 -1.77
N LYS A 25 -8.98 8.24 -1.28
CA LYS A 25 -9.53 9.34 -2.09
C LYS A 25 -8.45 10.30 -2.63
N ALA A 26 -7.18 10.03 -2.39
CA ALA A 26 -6.10 10.89 -2.85
C ALA A 26 -6.06 10.92 -4.39
N ARG A 27 -5.73 12.10 -4.91
CA ARG A 27 -5.55 12.33 -6.35
C ARG A 27 -4.10 12.61 -6.64
N VAL A 28 -3.65 12.15 -7.80
CA VAL A 28 -2.35 12.54 -8.34
C VAL A 28 -2.37 14.03 -8.61
N LYS A 29 -1.37 14.75 -8.08
CA LYS A 29 -1.24 16.21 -8.18
C LYS A 29 -1.28 16.66 -9.63
N LEU A 30 -1.89 17.82 -9.88
CA LEU A 30 -2.10 18.38 -11.22
C LEU A 30 -2.95 17.52 -12.17
N THR A 31 -3.60 16.47 -11.66
CA THR A 31 -4.53 15.63 -12.43
C THR A 31 -5.82 15.42 -11.65
N ASN A 32 -6.84 14.88 -12.33
CA ASN A 32 -8.07 14.44 -11.66
C ASN A 32 -8.09 12.92 -11.41
N GLN A 33 -6.96 12.22 -11.61
CA GLN A 33 -6.88 10.78 -11.46
C GLN A 33 -6.73 10.39 -9.99
N ARG A 34 -7.50 9.40 -9.55
CA ARG A 34 -7.31 8.77 -8.23
C ARG A 34 -5.96 8.04 -8.20
N LEU A 35 -5.34 8.04 -7.02
CA LEU A 35 -4.16 7.23 -6.75
C LEU A 35 -4.50 5.75 -6.88
N THR A 36 -5.54 5.29 -6.16
CA THR A 36 -6.01 3.91 -6.17
C THR A 36 -6.71 3.61 -7.49
N GLN A 37 -6.28 2.53 -8.15
CA GLN A 37 -6.86 2.05 -9.41
C GLN A 37 -7.00 0.53 -9.34
N PRO A 38 -8.10 -0.05 -9.88
CA PRO A 38 -8.23 -1.51 -9.97
C PRO A 38 -7.04 -2.14 -10.69
N GLY A 39 -6.55 -3.27 -10.17
CA GLY A 39 -5.41 -3.99 -10.75
C GLY A 39 -4.06 -3.29 -10.56
N LYS A 40 -3.98 -2.23 -9.75
CA LYS A 40 -2.71 -1.54 -9.45
C LYS A 40 -2.42 -1.53 -7.96
N LEU A 41 -1.16 -1.72 -7.61
CA LEU A 41 -0.61 -1.48 -6.29
C LEU A 41 -0.18 -0.01 -6.18
N ALA A 42 -0.51 0.65 -5.07
CA ALA A 42 -0.03 1.99 -4.75
C ALA A 42 0.63 1.99 -3.37
N ILE A 43 1.87 2.49 -3.29
CA ILE A 43 2.64 2.63 -2.06
C ILE A 43 2.83 4.12 -1.80
N VAL A 44 2.26 4.65 -0.72
CA VAL A 44 2.37 6.07 -0.35
C VAL A 44 3.50 6.25 0.66
N TYR A 45 4.32 7.27 0.43
CA TYR A 45 5.50 7.55 1.24
C TYR A 45 5.71 9.07 1.38
N SER A 46 6.55 9.44 2.33
CA SER A 46 6.81 10.84 2.70
C SER A 46 8.26 11.27 2.48
N HIS A 47 9.19 10.32 2.46
CA HIS A 47 10.62 10.58 2.31
C HIS A 47 11.23 9.77 1.17
N ASP A 48 12.18 10.35 0.44
CA ASP A 48 12.81 9.69 -0.71
C ASP A 48 13.64 8.46 -0.35
N LYS A 49 14.10 8.35 0.91
CA LYS A 49 14.76 7.13 1.39
C LYS A 49 13.82 5.92 1.36
N GLU A 50 12.55 6.13 1.73
CA GLU A 50 11.51 5.09 1.71
C GLU A 50 11.26 4.64 0.26
N ALA A 51 11.25 5.57 -0.69
CA ALA A 51 11.06 5.28 -2.11
C ALA A 51 12.11 4.27 -2.64
N THR A 52 13.38 4.47 -2.30
CA THR A 52 14.47 3.57 -2.71
C THR A 52 14.26 2.16 -2.16
N GLU A 53 13.84 2.05 -0.90
CA GLU A 53 13.56 0.74 -0.29
C GLU A 53 12.38 0.04 -0.98
N TYR A 54 11.29 0.76 -1.22
CA TYR A 54 10.13 0.21 -1.93
C TYR A 54 10.44 -0.19 -3.37
N LEU A 55 11.31 0.54 -4.07
CA LEU A 55 11.75 0.16 -5.41
C LEU A 55 12.54 -1.15 -5.41
N ASN A 56 13.35 -1.42 -4.38
CA ASN A 56 14.05 -2.69 -4.26
C ASN A 56 13.05 -3.85 -4.06
N TYR A 57 12.03 -3.66 -3.21
CA TYR A 57 10.96 -4.66 -3.05
C TYR A 57 10.16 -4.87 -4.34
N LEU A 58 9.79 -3.79 -5.03
CA LEU A 58 9.07 -3.86 -6.31
C LEU A 58 9.92 -4.54 -7.39
N SER A 59 11.22 -4.28 -7.44
CA SER A 59 12.15 -4.94 -8.37
C SER A 59 12.21 -6.45 -8.12
N TYR A 60 12.25 -6.88 -6.85
CA TYR A 60 12.14 -8.30 -6.53
C TYR A 60 10.80 -8.88 -7.01
N LEU A 61 9.67 -8.21 -6.72
CA LEU A 61 8.35 -8.67 -7.15
C LEU A 61 8.19 -8.70 -8.68
N GLN A 62 8.85 -7.81 -9.41
CA GLN A 62 8.94 -7.86 -10.88
C GLN A 62 9.73 -9.09 -11.35
N SER A 63 10.82 -9.45 -10.66
CA SER A 63 11.64 -10.60 -11.03
C SER A 63 10.92 -11.96 -10.90
N ILE A 64 9.88 -12.00 -10.06
CA ILE A 64 9.00 -13.17 -9.89
C ILE A 64 7.64 -12.99 -10.56
N ASP A 65 7.51 -12.01 -11.47
CA ASP A 65 6.33 -11.72 -12.28
C ASP A 65 5.04 -11.36 -11.51
N TYR A 66 5.10 -10.77 -10.32
CA TYR A 66 3.89 -10.32 -9.59
C TYR A 66 3.49 -8.88 -9.93
N ILE A 67 4.46 -8.09 -10.38
CA ILE A 67 4.31 -6.66 -10.69
C ILE A 67 4.75 -6.44 -12.13
N GLY A 68 4.01 -5.61 -12.87
CA GLY A 68 4.32 -5.24 -14.24
C GLY A 68 5.64 -4.45 -14.35
N PRO A 69 6.20 -4.32 -15.56
CA PRO A 69 7.53 -3.74 -15.76
C PRO A 69 7.60 -2.24 -15.44
N GLU A 70 6.48 -1.52 -15.53
CA GLU A 70 6.43 -0.09 -15.30
C GLU A 70 6.04 0.26 -13.86
N ILE A 71 6.83 1.15 -13.25
CA ILE A 71 6.55 1.76 -11.95
C ILE A 71 6.41 3.27 -12.15
N GLU A 72 5.22 3.78 -11.87
CA GLU A 72 4.90 5.21 -11.88
C GLU A 72 5.37 5.85 -10.58
N ARG A 73 6.07 6.99 -10.66
CA ARG A 73 6.34 7.86 -9.50
C ARG A 73 5.39 9.04 -9.54
N LEU A 74 4.62 9.24 -8.48
CA LEU A 74 3.51 10.16 -8.45
C LEU A 74 3.65 11.13 -7.27
N GLU A 75 3.34 12.40 -7.49
CA GLU A 75 3.06 13.34 -6.39
C GLU A 75 1.56 13.32 -6.09
N LEU A 76 1.18 13.38 -4.81
CA LEU A 76 -0.22 13.46 -4.42
C LEU A 76 -0.63 14.91 -4.17
N SER A 77 -1.90 15.20 -4.43
CA SER A 77 -2.50 16.45 -4.02
C SER A 77 -2.54 16.54 -2.49
N ASP A 78 -2.34 17.73 -1.95
CA ASP A 78 -2.34 17.94 -0.51
C ASP A 78 -3.69 17.50 0.09
N LEU A 79 -3.59 16.77 1.20
CA LEU A 79 -4.72 16.34 2.00
C LEU A 79 -4.82 17.27 3.22
N GLN A 80 -6.00 17.37 3.84
CA GLN A 80 -6.19 18.26 4.99
C GLN A 80 -5.21 17.91 6.13
N GLY A 81 -4.24 18.79 6.38
CA GLY A 81 -3.20 18.60 7.40
C GLY A 81 -2.04 17.68 7.00
N ILE A 82 -1.92 17.30 5.73
CA ILE A 82 -0.84 16.44 5.21
C ILE A 82 -0.44 16.90 3.82
N THR A 83 0.82 17.28 3.65
CA THR A 83 1.35 17.83 2.40
C THR A 83 2.58 17.05 1.95
N GLY A 84 2.87 17.11 0.64
CA GLY A 84 4.13 16.57 0.11
C GLY A 84 4.21 15.05 0.04
N LEU A 85 3.08 14.34 0.16
CA LEU A 85 3.04 12.90 -0.05
C LEU A 85 3.37 12.53 -1.49
N ARG A 86 4.10 11.44 -1.64
CA ARG A 86 4.42 10.83 -2.93
C ARG A 86 3.94 9.39 -2.93
N ALA A 87 3.86 8.81 -4.12
CA ALA A 87 3.48 7.42 -4.26
C ALA A 87 4.23 6.73 -5.39
N LEU A 88 4.50 5.44 -5.21
CA LEU A 88 4.82 4.52 -6.28
C LEU A 88 3.54 3.81 -6.69
N ARG A 89 3.28 3.66 -7.99
CA ARG A 89 2.16 2.87 -8.49
C ARG A 89 2.64 1.91 -9.57
N ALA A 90 2.24 0.65 -9.46
CA ALA A 90 2.61 -0.38 -10.42
C ALA A 90 1.43 -1.31 -10.71
N SER A 91 1.38 -1.86 -11.91
CA SER A 91 0.35 -2.83 -12.30
C SER A 91 0.60 -4.18 -11.64
N LEU A 92 -0.46 -4.86 -11.22
CA LEU A 92 -0.39 -6.25 -10.75
C LEU A 92 -0.43 -7.19 -11.95
N VAL A 93 0.35 -8.26 -11.91
CA VAL A 93 0.22 -9.40 -12.82
C VAL A 93 -0.68 -10.42 -12.13
N TYR A 94 -1.80 -10.76 -12.77
CA TYR A 94 -2.76 -11.71 -12.20
C TYR A 94 -2.27 -13.15 -12.41
N HIS A 95 -1.98 -13.84 -11.31
CA HIS A 95 -1.68 -15.27 -11.30
C HIS A 95 -2.93 -16.03 -10.84
N PRO A 96 -3.66 -16.73 -11.73
CA PRO A 96 -4.89 -17.44 -11.37
C PRO A 96 -4.66 -18.56 -10.35
N ASP A 97 -3.43 -19.09 -10.27
CA ASP A 97 -3.05 -20.15 -9.33
C ASP A 97 -2.69 -19.63 -7.92
N PHE A 98 -2.69 -18.30 -7.73
CA PHE A 98 -2.47 -17.68 -6.44
C PHE A 98 -3.74 -17.69 -5.59
N ALA A 99 -4.13 -18.87 -5.12
CA ALA A 99 -5.23 -19.09 -4.16
C ALA A 99 -4.83 -18.64 -2.74
N GLY A 100 -4.38 -17.40 -2.58
CA GLY A 100 -4.07 -16.77 -1.30
C GLY A 100 -2.89 -17.39 -0.55
N VAL A 101 -1.96 -16.55 -0.08
CA VAL A 101 -1.05 -16.97 0.98
C VAL A 101 -1.89 -17.07 2.26
N SER A 102 -2.48 -18.25 2.52
CA SER A 102 -2.83 -18.61 3.89
C SER A 102 -1.55 -18.50 4.71
N HIS A 103 -1.65 -17.82 5.86
CA HIS A 103 -0.56 -17.42 6.77
C HIS A 103 0.42 -18.57 7.14
N SER A 104 0.06 -19.81 6.83
CA SER A 104 0.80 -21.04 7.07
C SER A 104 1.84 -21.43 6.01
N ARG A 105 1.78 -20.91 4.77
CA ARG A 105 2.65 -21.43 3.67
C ARG A 105 4.00 -20.71 3.50
N ALA A 106 4.15 -19.49 4.03
CA ALA A 106 5.40 -18.73 3.96
C ALA A 106 6.55 -19.36 4.77
N LEU A 107 6.26 -20.25 5.72
CA LEU A 107 7.26 -20.97 6.53
C LEU A 107 7.81 -22.24 5.84
N GLN A 108 7.22 -22.70 4.73
CA GLN A 108 7.67 -23.92 4.04
C GLN A 108 8.74 -23.67 2.97
N LEU A 109 8.97 -22.42 2.56
CA LEU A 109 9.98 -22.08 1.53
C LEU A 109 11.35 -21.70 2.11
N SER A 110 11.50 -21.65 3.44
CA SER A 110 12.78 -21.38 4.12
C SER A 110 13.53 -22.64 4.57
N VAL A 111 13.02 -23.83 4.23
CA VAL A 111 13.71 -25.11 4.49
C VAL A 111 13.70 -25.92 3.20
N GLY A 112 14.70 -25.66 2.36
CA GLY A 112 14.98 -26.36 1.11
C GLY A 112 16.40 -26.08 0.69
#